data_AF-A0AA97E0Q3-F1
#
_entry.id   AF-A0AA97E0Q3-F1
#
_cell.length_a   1.000
_cell.length_b   1.000
_cell.length_c   1.000
_cell.angle_alpha   90.00
_cell.angle_beta   90.00
_cell.angle_gamma   90.00
#
_symmetry.space_group_name_H-M   'P 1'
#
loop_
_entity.id
_entity.type
_entity.pdbx_description
1 polymer ?
#
loop_
_entity_poly.entity_id
_entity_poly.type
_entity_poly.pdbx_seq_one_letter_code
_entity_poly.pdbx_strand_id
1 'polypeptide(L)'
;MITQPFKAVGAFLKAVPLLLSRDLRLFILIPLLANFALMGLIYMLAFSYFQSLLDSAMNYVPDWFSFLNWLFYLIFGAVISVLLFYSFSVGINILASPFMAFLAEKVEEKETGKIFDEQLTASVIMKIIGRSLQRECQKILYFLPRFLLLLLLSFIPIVNVIAPVLLLLFSAWMLALQFMDYAFDNNKVKFSDMRQALRSKPLLCWTFGGVVMVGLAIPLLNLFMMPIAVVAATLLWVSTFRTAHGDFSALLDEANGIL
;
A
#
# COMPACT_ATOMS: atom_id res chain seq x y z
N MET A 1 1.03 -19.87 -18.77
CA MET A 1 0.05 -19.26 -17.83
C MET A 1 -0.15 -20.06 -16.54
N ILE A 2 -0.22 -21.40 -16.58
CA ILE A 2 -0.56 -22.24 -15.41
C ILE A 2 0.42 -22.13 -14.22
N THR A 3 1.69 -21.78 -14.46
CA THR A 3 2.70 -21.66 -13.39
C THR A 3 2.70 -20.32 -12.65
N GLN A 4 1.92 -19.33 -13.12
CA GLN A 4 1.91 -17.98 -12.55
C GLN A 4 1.50 -17.94 -11.06
N PRO A 5 0.45 -18.66 -10.61
CA PRO A 5 0.08 -18.71 -9.19
C PRO A 5 1.20 -19.30 -8.32
N PHE A 6 1.82 -20.40 -8.78
CA PHE A 6 2.93 -21.05 -8.07
C PHE A 6 4.15 -20.14 -7.97
N LYS A 7 4.43 -19.32 -8.99
CA LYS A 7 5.48 -18.30 -8.93
C LYS A 7 5.19 -17.23 -7.88
N ALA A 8 3.95 -16.75 -7.80
CA ALA A 8 3.54 -15.76 -6.80
C ALA A 8 3.70 -16.33 -5.38
N VAL A 9 3.15 -17.52 -5.11
CA VAL A 9 3.29 -18.19 -3.80
C VAL A 9 4.76 -18.49 -3.48
N GLY A 10 5.52 -18.98 -4.46
CA GLY A 10 6.94 -19.24 -4.31
C GLY A 10 7.75 -17.99 -3.96
N ALA A 11 7.36 -16.81 -4.45
CA ALA A 11 7.98 -15.55 -4.08
C ALA A 11 7.74 -15.21 -2.60
N PHE A 12 6.54 -15.44 -2.06
CA PHE A 12 6.28 -15.27 -0.62
C PHE A 12 7.09 -16.23 0.24
N LEU A 13 7.18 -17.50 -0.17
CA LEU A 13 7.99 -18.50 0.54
C LEU A 13 9.48 -18.13 0.56
N LYS A 14 9.99 -17.51 -0.51
CA LYS A 14 11.36 -16.99 -0.57
C LYS A 14 11.54 -15.67 0.19
N ALA A 15 10.50 -14.84 0.25
CA ALA A 15 10.55 -13.54 0.91
C ALA A 15 10.80 -13.66 2.42
N VAL A 16 10.17 -14.62 3.09
CA VAL A 16 10.30 -14.83 4.55
C VAL A 16 11.76 -15.07 5.00
N PRO A 17 12.51 -16.07 4.48
CA PRO A 17 13.89 -16.28 4.89
C PRO A 17 14.82 -15.14 4.45
N LEU A 18 14.53 -14.46 3.32
CA LEU A 18 15.31 -13.32 2.86
C LEU A 18 15.17 -12.13 3.82
N LEU A 19 13.95 -11.85 4.27
CA LEU A 19 13.65 -10.83 5.27
C LEU A 19 14.31 -11.10 6.63
N LEU A 20 14.40 -12.36 7.03
CA LEU A 20 15.06 -12.76 8.27
C LEU A 20 16.59 -12.75 8.19
N SER A 21 17.17 -12.47 7.00
CA SER A 21 18.62 -12.34 6.85
C SER A 21 19.19 -11.15 7.64
N ARG A 22 20.46 -11.24 8.04
CA ARG A 22 21.11 -10.27 8.95
C ARG A 22 21.08 -8.84 8.41
N ASP A 23 21.09 -8.69 7.08
CA ASP A 23 21.12 -7.41 6.39
C ASP A 23 19.74 -6.73 6.35
N LEU A 24 18.67 -7.52 6.31
CA LEU A 24 17.30 -7.03 6.07
C LEU A 24 16.41 -7.01 7.32
N ARG A 25 16.79 -7.73 8.39
CA ARG A 25 15.98 -7.77 9.64
C ARG A 25 15.76 -6.40 10.28
N LEU A 26 16.68 -5.45 10.09
CA LEU A 26 16.53 -4.08 10.57
C LEU A 26 15.40 -3.34 9.85
N PHE A 27 15.15 -3.66 8.58
CA PHE A 27 14.03 -3.11 7.80
C PHE A 27 12.68 -3.69 8.20
N ILE A 28 12.64 -4.71 9.07
CA ILE A 28 11.40 -5.18 9.72
C ILE A 28 11.23 -4.48 11.06
N LEU A 29 12.29 -4.47 11.87
CA LEU A 29 12.24 -3.93 13.23
C LEU A 29 12.02 -2.42 13.25
N ILE A 30 12.67 -1.67 12.36
CA ILE A 30 12.57 -0.20 12.34
C ILE A 30 11.12 0.25 12.01
N PRO A 31 10.47 -0.21 10.92
CA PRO A 31 9.08 0.16 10.66
C PRO A 31 8.12 -0.33 11.74
N LEU A 32 8.36 -1.52 12.33
CA LEU A 32 7.53 -2.04 13.41
C LEU A 32 7.60 -1.15 14.67
N LEU A 33 8.82 -0.81 15.11
CA LEU A 33 9.05 0.08 16.24
C LEU A 33 8.52 1.49 15.97
N ALA A 34 8.74 2.01 14.75
CA ALA A 34 8.19 3.29 14.33
C ALA A 34 6.66 3.26 14.37
N ASN A 35 6.02 2.17 13.93
CA ASN A 35 4.56 2.02 13.99
C ASN A 35 4.07 2.00 15.44
N PHE A 36 4.71 1.26 16.35
CA PHE A 36 4.36 1.28 17.78
C PHE A 36 4.52 2.66 18.42
N ALA A 37 5.65 3.34 18.17
CA ALA A 37 5.90 4.67 18.70
C ALA A 37 4.90 5.71 18.16
N LEU A 38 4.68 5.68 16.85
CA LEU A 38 3.76 6.59 16.17
C LEU A 38 2.32 6.32 16.60
N MET A 39 1.91 5.05 16.72
CA MET A 39 0.59 4.68 17.23
C MET A 39 0.38 5.16 18.67
N GLY A 40 1.39 5.05 19.54
CA GLY A 40 1.34 5.61 20.89
C GLY A 40 1.12 7.13 20.89
N LEU A 41 1.89 7.85 20.07
CA LEU A 41 1.77 9.31 19.91
C LEU A 41 0.39 9.71 19.34
N ILE A 42 -0.07 8.97 18.34
CA ILE A 42 -1.38 9.14 17.69
C ILE A 42 -2.50 8.95 18.71
N TYR A 43 -2.48 7.88 19.51
CA TYR A 43 -3.52 7.66 20.50
C TYR A 43 -3.51 8.74 21.56
N MET A 44 -2.34 9.18 22.02
CA MET A 44 -2.22 10.28 22.98
C MET A 44 -2.88 11.56 22.45
N LEU A 45 -2.60 11.92 21.19
CA LEU A 45 -3.24 13.07 20.52
C LEU A 45 -4.75 12.83 20.31
N ALA A 46 -5.14 11.64 19.86
CA ALA A 46 -6.55 11.31 19.63
C ALA A 46 -7.37 11.48 20.91
N PHE A 47 -6.88 10.96 22.05
CA PHE A 47 -7.53 11.11 23.35
C PHE A 47 -7.58 12.57 23.81
N SER A 48 -6.54 13.37 23.55
CA SER A 48 -6.55 14.79 23.93
C SER A 48 -7.57 15.62 23.14
N TYR A 49 -7.81 15.29 21.86
CA TYR A 49 -8.77 16.01 21.01
C TYR A 49 -10.18 15.42 21.05
N PHE A 50 -10.35 14.16 21.47
CA PHE A 50 -11.62 13.44 21.39
C PHE A 50 -12.76 14.19 22.08
N GLN A 51 -12.58 14.57 23.35
CA GLN A 51 -13.63 15.23 24.12
C GLN A 51 -14.00 16.59 23.50
N SER A 52 -13.00 17.38 23.09
CA SER A 52 -13.24 18.69 22.47
C SER A 52 -14.00 18.59 21.15
N LEU A 53 -13.68 17.60 20.31
CA LEU A 53 -14.40 17.35 19.06
C LEU A 53 -15.83 16.87 19.33
N LEU A 54 -16.02 16.02 20.35
CA LEU A 54 -17.32 15.49 20.74
C LEU A 54 -18.23 16.60 21.27
N ASP A 55 -17.72 17.45 22.16
CA ASP A 55 -18.46 18.61 22.68
C ASP A 55 -18.79 19.60 21.56
N SER A 56 -17.85 19.83 20.63
CA SER A 56 -18.08 20.66 19.45
C SER A 56 -19.18 20.09 18.54
N ALA A 57 -19.25 18.77 18.39
CA ALA A 57 -20.31 18.11 17.64
C ALA A 57 -21.65 18.20 18.36
N MET A 58 -21.67 18.04 19.70
CA MET A 58 -22.88 18.16 20.52
C MET A 58 -23.46 19.57 20.51
N ASN A 59 -22.65 20.61 20.32
CA ASN A 59 -23.14 22.00 20.19
C ASN A 59 -24.04 22.22 18.96
N TYR A 60 -23.99 21.33 17.96
CA TYR A 60 -24.92 21.37 16.82
C TYR A 60 -26.26 20.69 17.12
N VAL A 61 -26.41 20.01 18.27
CA VAL A 61 -27.65 19.34 18.68
C VAL A 61 -28.49 20.34 19.47
N PRO A 62 -29.69 20.71 18.98
CA PRO A 62 -30.58 21.61 19.72
C PRO A 62 -31.06 20.99 21.04
N ASP A 63 -31.29 21.83 22.05
CA ASP A 63 -31.68 21.39 23.41
C ASP A 63 -32.99 20.57 23.47
N TRP A 64 -33.91 20.78 22.52
CA TRP A 64 -35.17 20.02 22.46
C TRP A 64 -34.96 18.53 22.11
N PHE A 65 -33.78 18.17 21.58
CA PHE A 65 -33.34 16.79 21.38
C PHE A 65 -32.57 16.20 22.56
N SER A 66 -32.47 16.89 23.70
CA SER A 66 -31.67 16.46 24.86
C SER A 66 -32.00 15.04 25.37
N PHE A 67 -33.24 14.58 25.21
CA PHE A 67 -33.64 13.20 25.55
C PHE A 67 -32.93 12.12 24.70
N LEU A 68 -32.37 12.48 23.54
CA LEU A 68 -31.56 11.62 22.67
C LEU A 68 -30.05 11.85 22.83
N ASN A 69 -29.60 12.66 23.80
CA ASN A 69 -28.17 12.96 23.94
C ASN A 69 -27.31 11.69 24.06
N TRP A 70 -27.77 10.67 24.79
CA TRP A 70 -27.07 9.40 24.90
C TRP A 70 -26.81 8.74 23.54
N LEU A 71 -27.74 8.87 22.60
CA LEU A 71 -27.63 8.35 21.23
C LEU A 71 -26.67 9.19 20.40
N PHE A 72 -26.73 10.52 20.50
CA PHE A 72 -25.81 11.41 19.78
C PHE A 72 -24.37 11.26 20.29
N TYR A 73 -24.15 11.11 21.60
CA TYR A 73 -22.84 10.80 22.16
C TYR A 73 -22.29 9.47 21.61
N LEU A 74 -23.13 8.44 21.47
CA LEU A 74 -22.74 7.17 20.88
C LEU A 74 -22.38 7.31 19.40
N ILE A 75 -23.23 7.97 18.61
CA ILE A 75 -23.04 8.13 17.16
C ILE A 75 -21.84 9.03 16.86
N PHE A 76 -21.79 10.24 17.43
CA PHE A 76 -20.68 11.17 17.21
C PHE A 76 -19.39 10.63 17.79
N GLY A 77 -19.42 10.00 18.96
CA GLY A 77 -18.27 9.30 19.53
C GLY A 77 -17.72 8.26 18.55
N ALA A 78 -18.59 7.39 18.01
CA ALA A 78 -18.18 6.39 17.02
C ALA A 78 -17.62 7.02 15.74
N VAL A 79 -18.30 8.03 15.17
CA VAL A 79 -17.85 8.71 13.95
C VAL A 79 -16.50 9.40 14.16
N ILE A 80 -16.33 10.14 15.26
CA ILE A 80 -15.07 10.83 15.60
C ILE A 80 -13.97 9.80 15.83
N SER A 81 -14.22 8.71 16.57
CA SER A 81 -13.25 7.64 16.75
C SER A 81 -12.80 7.05 15.42
N VAL A 82 -13.74 6.77 14.50
CA VAL A 82 -13.42 6.26 13.16
C VAL A 82 -12.61 7.30 12.37
N LEU A 83 -13.00 8.57 12.37
CA LEU A 83 -12.30 9.63 11.64
C LEU A 83 -10.88 9.85 12.16
N LEU A 84 -10.69 9.92 13.47
CA LEU A 84 -9.37 10.03 14.08
C LEU A 84 -8.52 8.81 13.71
N PHE A 85 -9.03 7.59 13.95
CA PHE A 85 -8.31 6.36 13.60
C PHE A 85 -7.87 6.34 12.14
N TYR A 86 -8.76 6.70 11.20
CA TYR A 86 -8.45 6.67 9.77
C TYR A 86 -7.46 7.76 9.36
N SER A 87 -7.62 8.98 9.87
CA SER A 87 -6.71 10.10 9.57
C SER A 87 -5.28 9.77 9.96
N PHE A 88 -5.13 9.16 11.12
CA PHE A 88 -3.82 8.73 11.61
C PHE A 88 -3.29 7.50 10.87
N SER A 89 -4.14 6.53 10.52
CA SER A 89 -3.76 5.37 9.71
C SER A 89 -3.20 5.79 8.34
N VAL A 90 -3.79 6.80 7.70
CA VAL A 90 -3.25 7.39 6.45
C VAL A 90 -1.86 7.97 6.69
N GLY A 91 -1.64 8.71 7.78
CA GLY A 91 -0.34 9.25 8.14
C GLY A 91 0.74 8.18 8.32
N ILE A 92 0.43 7.07 9.01
CA ILE A 92 1.34 5.93 9.18
C ILE A 92 1.72 5.33 7.82
N ASN A 93 0.74 5.10 6.94
CA ASN A 93 0.99 4.50 5.62
C ASN A 93 1.87 5.40 4.74
N ILE A 94 1.65 6.71 4.76
CA ILE A 94 2.49 7.67 4.03
C ILE A 94 3.93 7.61 4.54
N LEU A 95 4.13 7.60 5.86
CA LEU A 95 5.44 7.53 6.49
C LEU A 95 6.14 6.18 6.29
N ALA A 96 5.39 5.08 6.13
CA ALA A 96 5.94 3.76 5.86
C ALA A 96 6.43 3.61 4.40
N SER A 97 5.83 4.34 3.46
CA SER A 97 6.13 4.20 2.03
C SER A 97 7.63 4.36 1.65
N PRO A 98 8.42 5.30 2.22
CA PRO A 98 9.84 5.42 1.86
C PRO A 98 10.65 4.22 2.37
N PHE A 99 10.35 3.71 3.55
CA PHE A 99 11.01 2.51 4.09
C PHE A 99 10.75 1.29 3.21
N MET A 100 9.53 1.17 2.67
CA MET A 100 9.19 0.09 1.74
C MET A 100 9.90 0.25 0.40
N ALA A 101 10.04 1.46 -0.11
CA ALA A 101 10.85 1.74 -1.31
C ALA A 101 12.31 1.33 -1.11
N PHE A 102 12.95 1.74 -0.01
CA PHE A 102 14.34 1.34 0.32
C PHE A 102 14.50 -0.17 0.52
N LEU A 103 13.53 -0.82 1.17
CA LEU A 103 13.54 -2.28 1.30
C LEU A 103 13.49 -2.97 -0.06
N ALA A 104 12.66 -2.48 -0.99
CA ALA A 104 12.60 -3.00 -2.34
C ALA A 104 13.92 -2.81 -3.09
N GLU A 105 14.59 -1.66 -2.97
CA GLU A 105 15.92 -1.44 -3.56
C GLU A 105 16.92 -2.46 -3.03
N LYS A 106 17.09 -2.56 -1.71
CA LYS A 106 18.10 -3.46 -1.09
C LYS A 106 17.88 -4.93 -1.46
N VAL A 107 16.62 -5.35 -1.60
CA VAL A 107 16.30 -6.70 -2.10
C VAL A 107 16.70 -6.85 -3.56
N GLU A 108 16.42 -5.86 -4.41
CA GLU A 108 16.82 -5.89 -5.82
C GLU A 108 18.35 -5.90 -5.97
N GLU A 109 19.08 -5.07 -5.21
CA GLU A 109 20.55 -5.05 -5.21
C GLU A 109 21.12 -6.44 -4.88
N LYS A 110 20.55 -7.10 -3.88
CA LYS A 110 20.98 -8.43 -3.44
C LYS A 110 20.74 -9.52 -4.49
N GLU A 111 19.65 -9.41 -5.25
CA GLU A 111 19.27 -10.41 -6.26
C GLU A 111 19.92 -10.15 -7.63
N THR A 112 20.26 -8.90 -7.95
CA THR A 112 20.74 -8.52 -9.28
C THR A 112 22.16 -7.98 -9.33
N GLY A 113 22.77 -7.65 -8.20
CA GLY A 113 24.05 -6.96 -8.12
C GLY A 113 24.03 -5.51 -8.65
N LYS A 114 22.83 -4.97 -8.92
CA LYS A 114 22.66 -3.55 -9.30
C LYS A 114 22.90 -2.71 -8.05
N ILE A 115 23.48 -1.53 -8.17
CA ILE A 115 23.65 -0.60 -7.04
C ILE A 115 22.73 0.60 -7.29
N PHE A 116 21.86 0.90 -6.34
CA PHE A 116 21.07 2.13 -6.34
C PHE A 116 21.88 3.17 -5.56
N ASP A 117 22.68 3.96 -6.27
CA ASP A 117 23.45 5.05 -5.68
C ASP A 117 22.77 6.39 -6.01
N GLU A 118 21.74 6.74 -5.23
CA GLU A 118 21.21 8.10 -5.23
C GLU A 118 21.78 8.86 -4.02
N GLN A 119 22.77 9.71 -4.27
CA GLN A 119 23.26 10.65 -3.27
C GLN A 119 22.10 11.53 -2.79
N LEU A 120 21.74 11.39 -1.51
CA LEU A 120 20.60 12.04 -0.87
C LEU A 120 20.86 13.55 -0.68
N THR A 121 20.73 14.31 -1.77
CA THR A 121 20.69 15.78 -1.71
C THR A 121 19.26 16.24 -1.37
N ALA A 122 19.10 17.33 -0.61
CA ALA A 122 17.78 17.86 -0.24
C ALA A 122 16.83 18.10 -1.44
N SER A 123 17.39 18.50 -2.59
CA SER A 123 16.65 18.66 -3.85
C SER A 123 16.19 17.32 -4.46
N VAL A 124 16.96 16.25 -4.28
CA VAL A 124 16.62 14.89 -4.71
C VAL A 124 15.52 14.33 -3.81
N ILE A 125 15.62 14.52 -2.48
CA ILE A 125 14.60 14.10 -1.52
C ILE A 125 13.24 14.74 -1.83
N MET A 126 13.21 16.06 -2.09
CA MET A 126 11.98 16.76 -2.47
C MET A 126 11.36 16.21 -3.77
N LYS A 127 12.18 15.90 -4.78
CA LYS A 127 11.71 15.27 -6.02
C LYS A 127 11.16 13.86 -5.79
N ILE A 128 11.82 13.06 -4.94
CA ILE A 128 11.36 11.72 -4.55
C ILE A 128 10.00 11.82 -3.85
N ILE A 129 9.85 12.68 -2.84
CA ILE A 129 8.57 12.86 -2.13
C ILE A 129 7.46 13.28 -3.11
N GLY A 130 7.71 14.28 -3.96
CA GLY A 130 6.72 14.74 -4.94
C GLY A 130 6.30 13.65 -5.93
N ARG A 131 7.26 12.87 -6.40
CA ARG A 131 7.02 11.72 -7.27
C ARG A 131 6.22 10.63 -6.56
N SER A 132 6.59 10.25 -5.34
CA SER A 132 5.88 9.23 -4.56
C SER A 132 4.43 9.66 -4.28
N LEU A 133 4.21 10.94 -3.94
CA LEU A 133 2.87 11.48 -3.74
C LEU A 133 2.05 11.45 -5.05
N GLN A 134 2.66 11.85 -6.17
CA GLN A 134 2.02 11.74 -7.48
C GLN A 134 1.63 10.28 -7.78
N ARG A 135 2.50 9.33 -7.45
CA ARG A 135 2.28 7.90 -7.65
C ARG A 135 1.10 7.40 -6.81
N GLU A 136 1.03 7.74 -5.54
CA GLU A 136 -0.11 7.40 -4.66
C GLU A 136 -1.42 8.05 -5.15
N CYS A 137 -1.39 9.32 -5.58
CA CYS A 137 -2.54 9.98 -6.20
C CYS A 137 -3.03 9.23 -7.44
N GLN A 138 -2.13 8.74 -8.29
CA GLN A 138 -2.50 7.92 -9.46
C GLN A 138 -3.15 6.58 -9.05
N LYS A 139 -2.71 5.97 -7.93
CA LYS A 139 -3.36 4.77 -7.38
C LYS A 139 -4.76 5.08 -6.87
N ILE A 140 -4.95 6.18 -6.15
CA ILE A 140 -6.26 6.63 -5.67
C ILE A 140 -7.20 6.91 -6.84
N LEU A 141 -6.75 7.66 -7.86
CA LEU A 141 -7.52 7.94 -9.07
C LEU A 141 -7.83 6.68 -9.89
N TYR A 142 -6.98 5.65 -9.80
CA TYR A 142 -7.27 4.35 -10.38
C TYR A 142 -8.30 3.56 -9.56
N PHE A 143 -8.19 3.59 -8.24
CA PHE A 143 -9.04 2.87 -7.29
C PHE A 143 -10.48 3.41 -7.27
N LEU A 144 -10.63 4.70 -6.99
CA LEU A 144 -11.89 5.33 -6.61
C LEU A 144 -13.03 5.13 -7.63
N PRO A 145 -12.87 5.40 -8.94
CA PRO A 145 -13.96 5.23 -9.89
C PRO A 145 -14.38 3.75 -10.05
N ARG A 146 -13.42 2.82 -9.93
CA ARG A 146 -13.69 1.37 -10.05
C ARG A 146 -14.38 0.83 -8.82
N PHE A 147 -13.93 1.27 -7.64
CA PHE A 147 -14.58 0.96 -6.37
C PHE A 147 -16.02 1.48 -6.36
N LEU A 148 -16.25 2.74 -6.73
CA LEU A 148 -17.59 3.32 -6.81
C LEU A 148 -18.49 2.57 -7.80
N LEU A 149 -17.98 2.17 -8.97
CA LEU A 149 -18.74 1.37 -9.92
C LEU A 149 -19.14 0.00 -9.33
N LEU A 150 -18.20 -0.70 -8.70
CA LEU A 150 -18.48 -1.99 -8.04
C LEU A 150 -19.44 -1.85 -6.86
N LEU A 151 -19.36 -0.76 -6.13
CA LEU A 151 -20.26 -0.42 -5.04
C LEU A 151 -21.68 -0.16 -5.57
N LEU A 152 -21.83 0.64 -6.64
CA LEU A 152 -23.14 0.84 -7.28
C LEU A 152 -23.72 -0.49 -7.81
N LEU A 153 -22.87 -1.34 -8.37
CA LEU A 153 -23.26 -2.65 -8.87
C LEU A 153 -23.77 -3.59 -7.75
N SER A 154 -23.29 -3.43 -6.52
CA SER A 154 -23.74 -4.27 -5.38
C SER A 154 -25.16 -3.94 -4.90
N PHE A 155 -25.70 -2.77 -5.25
CA PHE A 155 -27.10 -2.40 -4.96
C PHE A 155 -28.10 -2.96 -5.97
N ILE A 156 -27.64 -3.47 -7.12
CA ILE A 156 -28.53 -4.05 -8.13
C ILE A 156 -28.92 -5.47 -7.70
N PRO A 157 -30.21 -5.78 -7.52
CA PRO A 157 -30.67 -7.14 -7.22
C PRO A 157 -30.17 -8.14 -8.28
N ILE A 158 -29.89 -9.39 -7.89
CA ILE A 158 -29.30 -10.46 -8.73
C ILE A 158 -27.79 -10.26 -8.94
N VAL A 159 -27.33 -9.05 -9.30
CA VAL A 159 -25.89 -8.77 -9.48
C VAL A 159 -25.15 -8.72 -8.13
N ASN A 160 -25.87 -8.33 -7.07
CA ASN A 160 -25.39 -8.37 -5.69
C ASN A 160 -24.84 -9.75 -5.25
N VAL A 161 -25.26 -10.86 -5.88
CA VAL A 161 -24.73 -12.21 -5.60
C VAL A 161 -23.28 -12.35 -6.06
N ILE A 162 -22.91 -11.72 -7.19
CA ILE A 162 -21.56 -11.79 -7.76
C ILE A 162 -20.67 -10.64 -7.26
N ALA A 163 -21.27 -9.54 -6.79
CA ALA A 163 -20.56 -8.35 -6.33
C ALA A 163 -19.45 -8.63 -5.30
N PRO A 164 -19.64 -9.49 -4.26
CA PRO A 164 -18.58 -9.84 -3.32
C PRO A 164 -17.35 -10.48 -3.98
N VAL A 165 -17.57 -11.33 -4.99
CA VAL A 165 -16.48 -11.99 -5.74
C VAL A 165 -15.72 -10.96 -6.58
N LEU A 166 -16.43 -10.04 -7.25
CA LEU A 166 -15.79 -8.97 -8.02
C LEU A 166 -15.00 -8.01 -7.11
N LEU A 167 -15.56 -7.67 -5.95
CA LEU A 167 -14.87 -6.87 -4.94
C LEU A 167 -13.62 -7.58 -4.42
N LEU A 168 -13.69 -8.89 -4.19
CA LEU A 168 -12.54 -9.69 -3.76
C LEU A 168 -11.43 -9.68 -4.81
N LEU A 169 -11.76 -9.94 -6.08
CA LEU A 169 -10.81 -9.92 -7.18
C LEU A 169 -10.21 -8.52 -7.40
N PHE A 170 -11.03 -7.48 -7.25
CA PHE A 170 -10.58 -6.10 -7.34
C PHE A 170 -9.65 -5.73 -6.17
N SER A 171 -9.97 -6.13 -4.95
CA SER A 171 -9.11 -5.94 -3.77
C SER A 171 -7.77 -6.64 -3.92
N ALA A 172 -7.76 -7.89 -4.38
CA ALA A 172 -6.53 -8.61 -4.70
C ALA A 172 -5.73 -7.88 -5.79
N TRP A 173 -6.38 -7.43 -6.86
CA TRP A 173 -5.72 -6.63 -7.90
C TRP A 173 -5.08 -5.35 -7.34
N MET A 174 -5.82 -4.63 -6.49
CA MET A 174 -5.35 -3.38 -5.90
C MET A 174 -4.19 -3.58 -4.93
N LEU A 175 -4.18 -4.65 -4.14
CA LEU A 175 -3.05 -5.01 -3.29
C LEU A 175 -1.81 -5.35 -4.12
N ALA A 176 -1.98 -6.11 -5.22
CA ALA A 176 -0.87 -6.37 -6.14
C ALA A 176 -0.32 -5.08 -6.73
N LEU A 177 -1.20 -4.19 -7.20
CA LEU A 177 -0.81 -2.89 -7.73
C LEU A 177 -0.08 -2.05 -6.66
N GLN A 178 -0.56 -2.00 -5.41
CA GLN A 178 0.06 -1.22 -4.33
C GLN A 178 1.49 -1.67 -4.03
N PHE A 179 1.70 -2.98 -3.85
CA PHE A 179 2.97 -3.53 -3.39
C PHE A 179 3.98 -3.78 -4.52
N MET A 180 3.52 -4.17 -5.72
CA MET A 180 4.42 -4.31 -6.87
C MET A 180 4.97 -2.98 -7.34
N ASP A 181 4.22 -1.89 -7.14
CA ASP A 181 4.63 -0.56 -7.59
C ASP A 181 5.95 -0.08 -7.00
N TYR A 182 6.33 -0.50 -5.78
CA TYR A 182 7.61 -0.09 -5.18
C TYR A 182 8.81 -0.41 -6.09
N ALA A 183 8.89 -1.65 -6.60
CA ALA A 183 9.98 -2.04 -7.50
C ALA A 183 9.90 -1.33 -8.87
N PHE A 184 8.69 -1.11 -9.40
CA PHE A 184 8.50 -0.37 -10.64
C PHE A 184 8.89 1.11 -10.51
N ASP A 185 8.53 1.74 -9.40
CA ASP A 185 8.79 3.16 -9.15
C ASP A 185 10.28 3.42 -8.87
N ASN A 186 10.94 2.54 -8.12
CA ASN A 186 12.40 2.56 -7.92
C ASN A 186 13.17 2.46 -9.25
N ASN A 187 12.67 1.66 -10.19
CA ASN A 187 13.23 1.55 -11.54
C ASN A 187 12.68 2.58 -12.53
N LYS A 188 12.05 3.63 -12.01
CA LYS A 188 11.55 4.80 -12.75
C LYS A 188 10.49 4.49 -13.82
N VAL A 189 9.81 3.34 -13.76
CA VAL A 189 8.79 2.94 -14.74
C VAL A 189 7.51 3.75 -14.59
N LYS A 190 6.96 4.27 -15.69
CA LYS A 190 5.71 5.06 -15.68
C LYS A 190 4.52 4.21 -15.22
N PHE A 191 3.54 4.85 -14.59
CA PHE A 191 2.36 4.17 -14.05
C PHE A 191 1.50 3.51 -15.13
N SER A 192 1.45 4.08 -16.35
CA SER A 192 0.81 3.45 -17.51
C SER A 192 1.41 2.09 -17.82
N ASP A 193 2.75 2.04 -17.84
CA ASP A 193 3.53 0.90 -18.32
C ASP A 193 3.53 -0.20 -17.26
N MET A 194 3.64 0.20 -15.98
CA MET A 194 3.42 -0.70 -14.85
C MET A 194 2.03 -1.37 -14.93
N ARG A 195 0.95 -0.61 -15.14
CA ARG A 195 -0.40 -1.19 -15.27
C ARG A 195 -0.50 -2.16 -16.45
N GLN A 196 0.12 -1.85 -17.57
CA GLN A 196 0.13 -2.73 -18.74
C GLN A 196 0.89 -4.03 -18.43
N ALA A 197 2.04 -3.92 -17.76
CA ALA A 197 2.83 -5.06 -17.33
C ALA A 197 2.03 -5.98 -16.40
N LEU A 198 1.38 -5.42 -15.37
CA LEU A 198 0.52 -6.19 -14.46
C LEU A 198 -0.65 -6.85 -15.22
N ARG A 199 -1.27 -6.13 -16.16
CA ARG A 199 -2.40 -6.65 -16.98
C ARG A 199 -1.99 -7.79 -17.91
N SER A 200 -0.72 -7.89 -18.27
CA SER A 200 -0.21 -9.03 -19.05
C SER A 200 -0.15 -10.34 -18.25
N LYS A 201 -0.20 -10.27 -16.90
CA LYS A 201 -0.09 -11.43 -16.00
C LYS A 201 -1.15 -11.37 -14.88
N PRO A 202 -2.46 -11.33 -15.20
CA PRO A 202 -3.51 -11.07 -14.23
C PRO A 202 -3.63 -12.17 -13.17
N LEU A 203 -3.43 -13.44 -13.55
CA LEU A 203 -3.45 -14.55 -12.59
C LEU A 203 -2.33 -14.42 -11.54
N LEU A 204 -1.14 -13.99 -11.95
CA LEU A 204 -0.03 -13.72 -11.03
C LEU A 204 -0.40 -12.61 -10.04
N CYS A 205 -0.97 -11.51 -10.52
CA CYS A 205 -1.38 -10.38 -9.70
C CYS A 205 -2.51 -10.75 -8.73
N TRP A 206 -3.55 -11.45 -9.19
CA TRP A 206 -4.63 -11.90 -8.31
C TRP A 206 -4.16 -12.90 -7.26
N THR A 207 -3.28 -13.84 -7.61
CA THR A 207 -2.69 -14.74 -6.62
C THR A 207 -1.85 -13.98 -5.61
N PHE A 208 -0.97 -13.08 -6.07
CA PHE A 208 -0.15 -12.27 -5.18
C PHE A 208 -1.02 -11.46 -4.21
N GLY A 209 -1.98 -10.70 -4.73
CA GLY A 209 -2.87 -9.89 -3.91
C GLY A 209 -3.78 -10.70 -3.01
N GLY A 210 -4.19 -11.89 -3.45
CA GLY A 210 -4.95 -12.83 -2.63
C GLY A 210 -4.14 -13.33 -1.42
N VAL A 211 -2.86 -13.67 -1.61
CA VAL A 211 -1.96 -14.05 -0.50
C VAL A 211 -1.79 -12.89 0.47
N VAL A 212 -1.55 -11.67 -0.03
CA VAL A 212 -1.47 -10.47 0.82
C VAL A 212 -2.77 -10.27 1.59
N MET A 213 -3.92 -10.38 0.93
CA MET A 213 -5.23 -10.19 1.55
C MET A 213 -5.48 -11.18 2.69
N VAL A 214 -5.18 -12.47 2.47
CA VAL A 214 -5.26 -13.50 3.52
C VAL A 214 -4.30 -13.20 4.67
N GLY A 215 -3.07 -12.76 4.35
CA GLY A 215 -2.08 -12.41 5.38
C GLY A 215 -2.47 -11.19 6.21
N LEU A 216 -3.12 -10.20 5.60
CA LEU A 216 -3.66 -9.01 6.30
C LEU A 216 -4.88 -9.35 7.18
N ALA A 217 -5.65 -10.38 6.81
CA ALA A 217 -6.81 -10.83 7.58
C ALA A 217 -6.41 -11.57 8.87
N ILE A 218 -5.21 -12.16 8.93
CA ILE A 218 -4.73 -12.89 10.10
C ILE A 218 -4.10 -11.88 11.10
N PRO A 219 -4.65 -11.75 12.33
CA PRO A 219 -4.05 -10.91 13.37
C PRO A 219 -2.59 -11.32 13.64
N LEU A 220 -1.74 -10.37 14.03
CA LEU A 220 -0.27 -10.52 14.15
C LEU A 220 0.49 -10.69 12.83
N LEU A 221 0.02 -11.56 11.92
CA LEU A 221 0.66 -11.71 10.60
C LEU A 221 0.57 -10.41 9.78
N ASN A 222 -0.55 -9.69 9.89
CA ASN A 222 -0.74 -8.37 9.27
C ASN A 222 0.43 -7.41 9.55
N LEU A 223 0.99 -7.40 10.77
CA LEU A 223 2.10 -6.52 11.15
C LEU A 223 3.37 -6.74 10.28
N PHE A 224 3.57 -7.96 9.81
CA PHE A 224 4.72 -8.34 8.98
C PHE A 224 4.35 -8.46 7.50
N MET A 225 3.07 -8.44 7.16
CA MET A 225 2.61 -8.69 5.81
C MET A 225 3.07 -7.60 4.83
N MET A 226 3.13 -6.35 5.29
CA MET A 226 3.63 -5.23 4.47
C MET A 226 5.08 -5.47 3.98
N PRO A 227 6.11 -5.66 4.83
CA PRO A 227 7.46 -5.92 4.36
C PRO A 227 7.57 -7.24 3.59
N ILE A 228 6.85 -8.29 3.99
CA ILE A 228 6.82 -9.58 3.26
C ILE A 228 6.30 -9.39 1.83
N ALA A 229 5.22 -8.62 1.66
CA ALA A 229 4.64 -8.33 0.35
C ALA A 229 5.60 -7.53 -0.54
N VAL A 230 6.32 -6.56 0.04
CA VAL A 230 7.32 -5.77 -0.69
C VAL A 230 8.47 -6.65 -1.20
N VAL A 231 9.04 -7.50 -0.34
CA VAL A 231 10.13 -8.39 -0.76
C VAL A 231 9.66 -9.40 -1.81
N ALA A 232 8.47 -10.00 -1.62
CA ALA A 232 7.90 -10.91 -2.61
C ALA A 232 7.63 -10.20 -3.95
N ALA A 233 7.14 -8.95 -3.91
CA ALA A 233 6.94 -8.12 -5.09
C ALA A 233 8.25 -7.85 -5.83
N THR A 234 9.33 -7.52 -5.12
CA THR A 234 10.66 -7.30 -5.73
C THR A 234 11.21 -8.57 -6.37
N LEU A 235 11.06 -9.74 -5.73
CA LEU A 235 11.45 -11.02 -6.32
C LEU A 235 10.66 -11.33 -7.62
N LEU A 236 9.37 -10.98 -7.64
CA LEU A 236 8.55 -11.11 -8.85
C LEU A 236 8.95 -10.08 -9.91
N TRP A 237 9.32 -8.86 -9.53
CA TRP A 237 9.90 -7.88 -10.43
C TRP A 237 11.13 -8.44 -11.14
N VAL A 238 12.15 -8.87 -10.39
CA VAL A 238 13.40 -9.40 -10.95
C VAL A 238 13.18 -10.60 -11.86
N SER A 239 12.35 -11.56 -11.43
CA SER A 239 12.16 -12.82 -12.16
C SER A 239 11.18 -12.73 -13.34
N THR A 240 10.27 -11.75 -13.34
CA THR A 240 9.08 -11.79 -14.21
C THR A 240 8.83 -10.51 -14.98
N PHE A 241 9.16 -9.33 -14.43
CA PHE A 241 8.83 -8.04 -15.06
C PHE A 241 10.07 -7.30 -15.56
N ARG A 242 11.23 -7.47 -14.93
CA ARG A 242 12.47 -6.80 -15.28
C ARG A 242 12.92 -7.08 -16.71
N THR A 243 12.79 -8.30 -17.22
CA THR A 243 13.18 -8.62 -18.62
C THR A 243 12.37 -7.88 -19.69
N ALA A 244 11.16 -7.40 -19.37
CA ALA A 244 10.35 -6.59 -20.29
C ALA A 244 10.63 -5.08 -20.17
N HIS A 245 11.31 -4.63 -19.12
CA HIS A 245 11.53 -3.22 -18.80
C HIS A 245 13.01 -2.83 -18.63
N GLY A 246 13.92 -3.80 -18.55
CA GLY A 246 15.35 -3.59 -18.39
C GLY A 246 16.03 -2.96 -19.59
N ASP A 247 15.47 -3.14 -20.80
CA ASP A 247 15.88 -2.40 -22.00
C ASP A 247 15.36 -0.95 -22.00
N PHE A 248 14.21 -0.68 -21.38
CA PHE A 248 13.62 0.67 -21.40
C PHE A 248 14.37 1.66 -20.52
N SER A 249 14.99 1.23 -19.42
CA SER A 249 15.87 2.10 -18.63
C SER A 249 17.14 2.47 -19.41
N ALA A 250 17.71 1.53 -20.18
CA ALA A 250 18.85 1.82 -21.05
C ALA A 250 18.47 2.81 -22.18
N LEU A 251 17.28 2.66 -22.75
CA LEU A 251 16.75 3.58 -23.77
C LEU A 251 16.37 4.97 -23.23
N LEU A 252 15.95 5.07 -21.96
CA LEU A 252 15.64 6.35 -21.31
C LEU A 252 16.90 7.09 -20.83
N ASP A 253 17.98 6.37 -20.50
CA ASP A 253 19.30 6.96 -20.23
C ASP A 253 19.94 7.47 -21.54
N GLU A 254 19.76 6.80 -22.67
CA GLU A 254 20.15 7.33 -24.00
C GLU A 254 19.31 8.56 -24.41
N ALA A 255 18.01 8.57 -24.11
CA ALA A 255 17.12 9.68 -24.49
C ALA A 255 17.28 10.94 -23.62
N ASN A 256 17.80 10.81 -22.39
CA ASN A 256 18.12 11.94 -21.51
C ASN A 256 19.62 12.31 -21.52
N GLY A 257 20.44 11.58 -22.29
CA GLY A 257 21.82 11.92 -22.60
C GLY A 257 21.89 12.97 -23.71
N ILE A 258 21.72 14.23 -23.34
CA ILE A 258 22.02 15.39 -24.18
C ILE A 258 23.53 15.40 -24.50
N LEU A 259 23.86 15.40 -25.79
CA LEU A 259 25.07 16.05 -26.33
C LEU A 259 25.05 17.54 -26.00
#